data_AF-A0A2R6FMT9-F1
#
_entry.id   AF-A0A2R6FMT9-F1
#
_cell.length_a   1.000
_cell.length_b   1.000
_cell.length_c   1.000
_cell.angle_alpha   90.00
_cell.angle_beta   90.00
_cell.angle_gamma   90.00
#
_symmetry.space_group_name_H-M   'P 1'
#
loop_
_entity.id
_entity.type
_entity.pdbx_description
1 polymer ?
#
loop_
_entity_poly.entity_id
_entity_poly.type
_entity_poly.pdbx_seq_one_letter_code
_entity_poly.pdbx_strand_id
1 'polypeptide(L)'
;MDEDSTHCGAGETLRSRRRFLAVTAAGVAGVAGCSTDTGSSGGDGADGSSAGGDGTDGGDGSTSDGDTDGSDGTLTDGTPTDSAVGRPLEEWSEYDPEWEVPTTSPLAATLEAEVLVENLEVPWDIAFTPDGDMFLTERVGRVLRLDGDEVKTVAEPTEAIDAGSIEPGSDERPWWVKGGEGGTLGIAVHPSYPDPSRIFVYYTYTNDDDEKYNKVSGFDVDSDEPGTPVETVVDEIPANNYHNGGRVTFGPRNYLWVTCGDGGQPEAAQDPGSLAGKILRVTPSGEPAPDNPDIGDDADPRVFTYGHRNPQGIVWLPDGTPVNSEHGPTGRDEINRLVPGDNYSWPEVFKPENYPESGFHPPLFNTGGQSLAPTGSLFYTGDEVPALKNRMVTGGLISQQLLVTTVTPQGGDLPPAENAYDQVTGDWSDDEYVATVHTTMQDELGRVRHVEQSPDGEIYVITSNRDGRAEGEFPTERDDVLVRLTQQ
;
A
#
# COMPACT_ATOMS: atom_id res chain seq x y z
N MET A 1 6.64 -38.99 -57.39
CA MET A 1 8.07 -38.67 -57.21
C MET A 1 8.24 -37.44 -56.33
N ASP A 2 8.02 -37.51 -55.01
CA ASP A 2 7.22 -38.46 -54.21
C ASP A 2 6.80 -37.77 -52.91
N GLU A 3 5.81 -38.36 -52.24
CA GLU A 3 5.28 -37.94 -50.94
C GLU A 3 6.27 -38.23 -49.80
N ASP A 4 6.27 -37.42 -48.75
CA ASP A 4 6.09 -37.93 -47.36
C ASP A 4 5.62 -36.80 -46.42
N SER A 5 5.20 -37.14 -45.19
CA SER A 5 4.49 -36.22 -44.27
C SER A 5 4.54 -36.60 -42.78
N THR A 6 4.70 -35.61 -41.89
CA THR A 6 4.44 -35.62 -40.43
C THR A 6 4.46 -34.13 -39.95
N HIS A 7 3.54 -33.55 -39.15
CA HIS A 7 3.05 -33.85 -37.77
C HIS A 7 4.18 -33.90 -36.72
N CYS A 8 4.16 -33.20 -35.57
CA CYS A 8 3.19 -32.31 -34.89
C CYS A 8 4.00 -31.19 -34.16
N GLY A 9 3.41 -30.14 -33.56
CA GLY A 9 2.02 -29.68 -33.44
C GLY A 9 1.96 -28.49 -32.48
N ALA A 10 1.06 -27.52 -32.71
CA ALA A 10 0.98 -26.30 -31.88
C ALA A 10 0.02 -26.48 -30.70
N GLY A 11 0.37 -25.91 -29.54
CA GLY A 11 -0.54 -25.80 -28.39
C GLY A 11 -1.31 -24.49 -28.44
N GLU A 12 -2.60 -24.54 -28.78
CA GLU A 12 -3.50 -23.39 -28.66
C GLU A 12 -4.02 -23.30 -27.22
N THR A 13 -3.56 -22.30 -26.46
CA THR A 13 -4.11 -21.97 -25.13
C THR A 13 -5.50 -21.38 -25.28
N LEU A 14 -6.52 -22.13 -24.86
CA LEU A 14 -7.93 -21.76 -24.98
C LEU A 14 -8.33 -20.64 -23.98
N ARG A 15 -8.03 -19.37 -24.30
CA ARG A 15 -8.54 -18.19 -23.57
C ARG A 15 -10.09 -18.21 -23.55
N SER A 16 -10.67 -18.62 -22.42
CA SER A 16 -12.11 -18.90 -22.25
C SER A 16 -12.95 -17.63 -22.02
N ARG A 17 -13.16 -16.83 -23.07
CA ARG A 17 -14.09 -15.68 -23.03
C ARG A 17 -15.55 -16.13 -22.83
N ARG A 18 -15.99 -16.21 -21.57
CA ARG A 18 -17.40 -16.48 -21.20
C ARG A 18 -18.23 -15.19 -21.27
N ARG A 19 -19.10 -15.09 -22.28
CA ARG A 19 -20.22 -14.14 -22.29
C ARG A 19 -21.48 -14.84 -21.80
N PHE A 20 -22.12 -14.33 -20.75
CA PHE A 20 -23.43 -14.81 -20.28
C PHE A 20 -24.52 -13.75 -20.44
N LEU A 21 -25.76 -14.21 -20.60
CA LEU A 21 -26.94 -13.34 -20.77
C LEU A 21 -27.54 -12.98 -19.41
N ALA A 22 -27.64 -11.70 -19.12
CA ALA A 22 -28.51 -11.21 -18.05
C ALA A 22 -29.99 -11.44 -18.42
N VAL A 23 -30.78 -11.96 -17.47
CA VAL A 23 -32.23 -12.13 -17.61
C VAL A 23 -32.93 -11.22 -16.61
N THR A 24 -33.64 -10.22 -17.12
CA THR A 24 -34.29 -9.19 -16.28
C THR A 24 -35.53 -9.73 -15.57
N ALA A 25 -35.63 -9.52 -14.26
CA ALA A 25 -36.85 -9.73 -13.48
C ALA A 25 -37.05 -8.55 -12.52
N ALA A 26 -38.21 -7.87 -12.59
CA ALA A 26 -38.51 -6.69 -11.77
C ALA A 26 -39.36 -7.04 -10.54
N GLY A 27 -38.98 -6.53 -9.37
CA GLY A 27 -39.69 -6.71 -8.09
C GLY A 27 -40.03 -5.38 -7.42
N VAL A 28 -41.31 -5.12 -7.18
CA VAL A 28 -41.85 -3.82 -6.72
C VAL A 28 -41.58 -3.56 -5.23
N ALA A 29 -41.35 -2.29 -4.87
CA ALA A 29 -41.07 -1.82 -3.51
C ALA A 29 -42.27 -1.87 -2.52
N GLY A 30 -41.95 -1.83 -1.22
CA GLY A 30 -42.90 -1.62 -0.09
C GLY A 30 -42.32 -0.61 0.91
N VAL A 31 -43.17 0.09 1.69
CA VAL A 31 -42.79 1.34 2.39
C VAL A 31 -43.35 1.41 3.83
N ALA A 32 -42.62 2.14 4.69
CA ALA A 32 -43.01 2.76 5.98
C ALA A 32 -43.07 1.88 7.25
N GLY A 33 -42.70 2.49 8.40
CA GLY A 33 -42.83 1.84 9.72
C GLY A 33 -42.18 2.52 10.94
N CYS A 34 -42.23 3.84 11.12
CA CYS A 34 -41.70 4.47 12.34
C CYS A 34 -42.61 4.24 13.57
N SER A 35 -42.04 3.98 14.75
CA SER A 35 -42.64 4.39 16.04
C SER A 35 -41.61 4.46 17.17
N THR A 36 -41.81 5.40 18.08
CA THR A 36 -41.09 5.58 19.35
C THR A 36 -41.91 5.07 20.54
N ASP A 37 -41.27 4.61 21.62
CA ASP A 37 -41.60 4.90 23.04
C ASP A 37 -40.60 4.15 23.96
N THR A 38 -39.79 4.77 24.82
CA THR A 38 -40.00 5.52 26.10
C THR A 38 -40.21 4.64 27.35
N GLY A 39 -39.49 4.99 28.44
CA GLY A 39 -39.49 4.30 29.75
C GLY A 39 -38.08 3.88 30.20
N SER A 40 -37.41 4.34 31.28
CA SER A 40 -37.60 5.30 32.38
C SER A 40 -37.36 4.62 33.74
N SER A 41 -36.53 5.23 34.60
CA SER A 41 -36.10 4.79 35.95
C SER A 41 -35.29 3.47 36.03
N GLY A 42 -34.34 3.29 36.95
CA GLY A 42 -33.75 4.20 37.94
C GLY A 42 -33.49 3.52 39.30
N GLY A 43 -32.34 3.77 39.92
CA GLY A 43 -32.03 3.26 41.26
C GLY A 43 -30.58 3.51 41.70
N ASP A 44 -30.41 4.14 42.86
CA ASP A 44 -29.11 4.47 43.46
C ASP A 44 -28.47 3.27 44.19
N GLY A 45 -27.13 3.29 44.33
CA GLY A 45 -26.37 2.36 45.18
C GLY A 45 -24.96 2.88 45.42
N ALA A 46 -24.55 3.04 46.69
CA ALA A 46 -23.38 3.84 47.07
C ALA A 46 -22.30 3.08 47.86
N ASP A 47 -21.09 3.65 47.84
CA ASP A 47 -19.96 3.57 48.80
C ASP A 47 -19.37 2.20 49.20
N GLY A 48 -18.03 2.11 49.15
CA GLY A 48 -17.30 0.87 49.47
C GLY A 48 -15.79 1.01 49.74
N SER A 49 -15.34 2.10 50.37
CA SER A 49 -13.90 2.37 50.58
C SER A 49 -13.25 1.53 51.69
N SER A 50 -12.12 0.87 51.41
CA SER A 50 -11.05 0.61 52.41
C SER A 50 -9.72 0.26 51.73
N ALA A 51 -8.60 0.62 52.36
CA ALA A 51 -7.24 0.30 51.91
C ALA A 51 -6.47 -0.53 52.95
N GLY A 52 -5.27 -1.00 52.58
CA GLY A 52 -4.18 -1.36 53.51
C GLY A 52 -3.75 -2.82 53.50
N GLY A 53 -2.44 -3.06 53.33
CA GLY A 53 -1.84 -4.40 53.41
C GLY A 53 -0.41 -4.53 52.87
N ASP A 54 0.56 -3.80 53.42
CA ASP A 54 1.99 -4.09 53.17
C ASP A 54 2.42 -5.45 53.76
N GLY A 55 3.37 -6.12 53.11
CA GLY A 55 4.04 -7.33 53.63
C GLY A 55 5.27 -7.69 52.81
N THR A 56 6.46 -7.61 53.41
CA THR A 56 7.76 -7.85 52.75
C THR A 56 8.36 -9.22 53.09
N ASP A 57 9.55 -9.46 52.52
CA ASP A 57 10.44 -10.62 52.69
C ASP A 57 9.98 -11.81 51.81
N GLY A 58 10.81 -12.46 50.99
CA GLY A 58 12.23 -12.79 51.14
C GLY A 58 12.33 -14.33 51.20
N GLY A 59 13.21 -15.04 50.51
CA GLY A 59 14.36 -14.59 49.71
C GLY A 59 15.52 -15.56 49.91
N ASP A 60 15.53 -16.67 49.16
CA ASP A 60 16.69 -17.57 49.00
C ASP A 60 16.43 -18.51 47.80
N GLY A 61 17.47 -19.01 47.14
CA GLY A 61 17.36 -19.80 45.90
C GLY A 61 18.12 -21.13 45.91
N SER A 62 18.02 -21.88 44.80
CA SER A 62 18.92 -23.01 44.52
C SER A 62 19.04 -23.27 43.02
N THR A 63 20.27 -23.45 42.55
CA THR A 63 20.61 -23.99 41.23
C THR A 63 20.54 -25.51 41.23
N SER A 64 20.09 -26.12 40.13
CA SER A 64 20.50 -27.49 39.75
C SER A 64 20.15 -27.81 38.29
N ASP A 65 21.17 -27.95 37.44
CA ASP A 65 21.01 -28.62 36.14
C ASP A 65 20.75 -30.12 36.33
N GLY A 66 20.06 -30.75 35.37
CA GLY A 66 19.73 -32.17 35.48
C GLY A 66 18.95 -32.75 34.31
N ASP A 67 19.60 -32.95 33.17
CA ASP A 67 19.06 -33.75 32.06
C ASP A 67 18.64 -35.15 32.53
N THR A 68 17.43 -35.59 32.17
CA THR A 68 17.21 -37.00 31.80
C THR A 68 15.98 -37.16 30.91
N ASP A 69 16.22 -37.84 29.78
CA ASP A 69 15.27 -38.33 28.78
C ASP A 69 13.96 -38.91 29.36
N GLY A 70 12.82 -38.56 28.75
CA GLY A 70 11.47 -38.97 29.15
C GLY A 70 10.45 -38.62 28.08
N SER A 71 9.97 -39.64 27.35
CA SER A 71 9.15 -39.49 26.14
C SER A 71 7.65 -39.23 26.38
N ASP A 72 7.02 -38.67 25.35
CA ASP A 72 5.56 -38.53 25.12
C ASP A 72 4.90 -37.33 25.81
N GLY A 73 4.20 -36.51 25.02
CA GLY A 73 3.78 -35.16 25.41
C GLY A 73 3.58 -34.23 24.20
N THR A 74 2.52 -34.48 23.43
CA THR A 74 2.17 -33.73 22.22
C THR A 74 1.98 -32.22 22.48
N LEU A 75 2.96 -31.41 22.09
CA LEU A 75 2.76 -29.98 21.84
C LEU A 75 2.49 -29.77 20.34
N THR A 76 1.25 -30.03 19.93
CA THR A 76 0.68 -29.32 18.78
C THR A 76 0.39 -27.90 19.25
N ASP A 77 1.34 -26.98 19.05
CA ASP A 77 0.99 -25.56 18.97
C ASP A 77 -0.06 -25.44 17.87
N GLY A 78 -1.23 -24.94 18.24
CA GLY A 78 -2.42 -24.94 17.39
C GLY A 78 -2.49 -23.75 16.44
N THR A 79 -1.48 -22.88 16.46
CA THR A 79 -1.36 -21.75 15.54
C THR A 79 -1.26 -22.29 14.11
N PRO A 80 -2.20 -21.97 13.20
CA PRO A 80 -2.08 -22.34 11.80
C PRO A 80 -0.89 -21.59 11.22
N THR A 81 0.22 -22.28 10.97
CA THR A 81 1.31 -21.71 10.19
C THR A 81 0.79 -21.50 8.78
N ASP A 82 0.50 -20.25 8.40
CA ASP A 82 0.14 -19.91 7.03
C ASP A 82 1.30 -20.30 6.11
N SER A 83 1.10 -21.39 5.37
CA SER A 83 2.11 -21.97 4.48
C SER A 83 2.41 -21.10 3.25
N ALA A 84 1.69 -20.00 3.03
CA ALA A 84 2.05 -19.01 2.04
C ALA A 84 3.21 -18.10 2.51
N VAL A 85 3.33 -17.85 3.82
CA VAL A 85 4.24 -16.85 4.40
C VAL A 85 5.68 -17.39 4.46
N GLY A 86 6.65 -16.56 4.07
CA GLY A 86 8.06 -16.93 4.06
C GLY A 86 8.46 -17.81 2.89
N ARG A 87 7.70 -17.81 1.78
CA ARG A 87 8.09 -18.54 0.55
C ARG A 87 9.50 -18.14 0.08
N PRO A 88 10.25 -19.05 -0.58
CA PRO A 88 11.48 -18.70 -1.29
C PRO A 88 11.26 -17.52 -2.23
N LEU A 89 12.29 -16.69 -2.40
CA LEU A 89 12.22 -15.54 -3.30
C LEU A 89 12.06 -16.01 -4.76
N GLU A 90 12.66 -17.16 -5.07
CA GLU A 90 12.60 -17.90 -6.31
C GLU A 90 11.21 -18.48 -6.64
N GLU A 91 10.22 -18.34 -5.73
CA GLU A 91 8.82 -18.72 -5.92
C GLU A 91 7.87 -17.49 -6.04
N TRP A 92 8.41 -16.27 -6.11
CA TRP A 92 7.66 -15.08 -6.53
C TRP A 92 7.50 -15.07 -8.05
N SER A 93 6.29 -14.78 -8.52
CA SER A 93 5.88 -14.79 -9.93
C SER A 93 6.64 -13.80 -10.83
N GLU A 94 7.27 -12.80 -10.24
CA GLU A 94 7.98 -11.73 -10.94
C GLU A 94 9.50 -11.76 -10.64
N TYR A 95 9.98 -12.83 -10.00
CA TYR A 95 11.40 -12.99 -9.71
C TYR A 95 12.20 -13.24 -11.00
N ASP A 96 12.99 -12.26 -11.39
CA ASP A 96 13.95 -12.32 -12.49
C ASP A 96 15.28 -11.70 -12.05
N PRO A 97 16.25 -12.50 -11.56
CA PRO A 97 17.56 -11.99 -11.15
C PRO A 97 18.48 -11.65 -12.33
N GLU A 98 18.06 -11.88 -13.58
CA GLU A 98 18.78 -11.49 -14.80
C GLU A 98 18.06 -10.36 -15.56
N TRP A 99 17.17 -9.62 -14.89
CA TRP A 99 16.32 -8.57 -15.49
C TRP A 99 17.13 -7.49 -16.23
N GLU A 100 16.79 -7.24 -17.49
CA GLU A 100 17.48 -6.23 -18.30
C GLU A 100 16.98 -4.80 -17.99
N VAL A 101 17.91 -3.87 -17.75
CA VAL A 101 17.63 -2.44 -17.64
C VAL A 101 17.18 -1.89 -19.00
N PRO A 102 16.02 -1.20 -19.10
CA PRO A 102 15.56 -0.62 -20.35
C PRO A 102 16.47 0.48 -20.90
N THR A 103 17.07 0.25 -22.07
CA THR A 103 17.93 1.23 -22.77
C THR A 103 17.16 2.24 -23.63
N THR A 104 15.83 2.28 -23.51
CA THR A 104 14.92 3.15 -24.28
C THR A 104 14.27 4.21 -23.39
N SER A 105 13.85 5.34 -23.97
CA SER A 105 12.95 6.26 -23.26
C SER A 105 11.56 5.64 -23.16
N PRO A 106 10.87 5.71 -22.00
CA PRO A 106 9.47 5.32 -21.89
C PRO A 106 8.54 6.22 -22.72
N LEU A 107 9.00 7.42 -23.11
CA LEU A 107 8.26 8.34 -23.99
C LEU A 107 8.40 7.99 -25.50
N ALA A 108 8.95 6.82 -25.82
CA ALA A 108 9.07 6.33 -27.19
C ALA A 108 7.73 5.83 -27.78
N ALA A 109 6.67 5.74 -26.96
CA ALA A 109 5.31 5.42 -27.35
C ALA A 109 4.30 6.31 -26.62
N THR A 110 3.08 6.40 -27.15
CA THR A 110 1.97 7.15 -26.53
C THR A 110 1.16 6.22 -25.65
N LEU A 111 0.83 6.67 -24.43
CA LEU A 111 -0.12 6.00 -23.54
C LEU A 111 -1.54 6.55 -23.79
N GLU A 112 -2.56 5.71 -23.64
CA GLU A 112 -3.97 6.10 -23.61
C GLU A 112 -4.69 5.47 -22.40
N ALA A 113 -5.56 6.24 -21.75
CA ALA A 113 -6.40 5.78 -20.64
C ALA A 113 -7.82 5.43 -21.10
N GLU A 114 -8.22 4.17 -20.91
CA GLU A 114 -9.59 3.69 -21.07
C GLU A 114 -10.31 3.74 -19.70
N VAL A 115 -11.35 4.56 -19.58
CA VAL A 115 -12.13 4.67 -18.33
C VAL A 115 -13.03 3.45 -18.16
N LEU A 116 -12.91 2.79 -17.00
CA LEU A 116 -13.66 1.57 -16.65
C LEU A 116 -14.74 1.84 -15.60
N VAL A 117 -14.44 2.66 -14.60
CA VAL A 117 -15.38 3.09 -13.55
C VAL A 117 -15.29 4.61 -13.38
N GLU A 118 -16.43 5.24 -13.11
CA GLU A 118 -16.59 6.69 -12.92
C GLU A 118 -17.33 6.95 -11.59
N ASN A 119 -17.18 8.14 -11.03
CA ASN A 119 -17.85 8.62 -9.81
C ASN A 119 -17.36 7.99 -8.48
N LEU A 120 -16.15 7.42 -8.43
CA LEU A 120 -15.53 6.92 -7.19
C LEU A 120 -15.26 8.07 -6.19
N GLU A 121 -15.33 7.78 -4.90
CA GLU A 121 -15.25 8.77 -3.81
C GLU A 121 -13.88 8.77 -3.15
N VAL A 122 -12.89 9.35 -3.84
CA VAL A 122 -11.47 9.33 -3.47
C VAL A 122 -10.97 7.91 -3.24
N PRO A 123 -10.90 7.09 -4.31
CA PRO A 123 -10.31 5.77 -4.25
C PRO A 123 -8.84 5.88 -3.80
N TRP A 124 -8.29 4.89 -3.10
CA TRP A 124 -6.95 4.98 -2.50
C TRP A 124 -5.97 3.89 -2.93
N ASP A 125 -6.45 2.65 -3.02
CA ASP A 125 -5.63 1.48 -3.35
C ASP A 125 -6.37 0.52 -4.30
N ILE A 126 -5.61 -0.37 -4.93
CA ILE A 126 -6.07 -1.45 -5.80
C ILE A 126 -5.29 -2.71 -5.38
N ALA A 127 -5.97 -3.83 -5.15
CA ALA A 127 -5.31 -5.12 -4.98
C ALA A 127 -6.04 -6.21 -5.77
N PHE A 128 -5.28 -7.01 -6.52
CA PHE A 128 -5.81 -8.13 -7.29
C PHE A 128 -5.80 -9.43 -6.49
N THR A 129 -6.76 -10.30 -6.77
CA THR A 129 -6.75 -11.70 -6.32
C THR A 129 -5.87 -12.55 -7.24
N PRO A 130 -5.41 -13.74 -6.78
CA PRO A 130 -4.70 -14.70 -7.63
C PRO A 130 -5.50 -15.19 -8.86
N ASP A 131 -6.82 -15.06 -8.87
CA ASP A 131 -7.71 -15.41 -9.99
C ASP A 131 -8.21 -14.21 -10.83
N GLY A 132 -7.79 -12.98 -10.50
CA GLY A 132 -7.94 -11.79 -11.35
C GLY A 132 -9.08 -10.83 -11.00
N ASP A 133 -9.84 -11.09 -9.93
CA ASP A 133 -10.77 -10.10 -9.37
C ASP A 133 -9.99 -8.93 -8.76
N MET A 134 -10.61 -7.75 -8.71
CA MET A 134 -10.00 -6.54 -8.16
C MET A 134 -10.77 -6.08 -6.91
N PHE A 135 -10.04 -5.82 -5.83
CA PHE A 135 -10.52 -4.99 -4.72
C PHE A 135 -9.96 -3.57 -4.83
N LEU A 136 -10.75 -2.60 -4.36
CA LEU A 136 -10.41 -1.18 -4.33
C LEU A 136 -10.92 -0.55 -3.03
N THR A 137 -10.18 0.39 -2.46
CA THR A 137 -10.61 1.14 -1.26
C THR A 137 -11.05 2.55 -1.61
N GLU A 138 -12.02 3.09 -0.88
CA GLU A 138 -12.43 4.50 -0.95
C GLU A 138 -12.38 5.14 0.43
N ARG A 139 -11.77 6.33 0.53
CA ARG A 139 -11.49 7.00 1.82
C ARG A 139 -12.73 7.35 2.65
N VAL A 140 -13.91 7.31 2.06
CA VAL A 140 -15.21 7.53 2.72
C VAL A 140 -15.65 6.37 3.63
N GLY A 141 -14.87 5.28 3.73
CA GLY A 141 -15.12 4.17 4.66
C GLY A 141 -15.44 2.83 3.99
N ARG A 142 -15.07 2.63 2.72
CA ARG A 142 -15.54 1.49 1.91
C ARG A 142 -14.41 0.66 1.31
N VAL A 143 -14.65 -0.64 1.20
CA VAL A 143 -13.97 -1.57 0.29
C VAL A 143 -14.94 -2.00 -0.79
N LEU A 144 -14.55 -1.83 -2.04
CA LEU A 144 -15.23 -2.30 -3.23
C LEU A 144 -14.57 -3.56 -3.79
N ARG A 145 -15.35 -4.40 -4.47
CA ARG A 145 -14.89 -5.48 -5.36
C ARG A 145 -15.46 -5.24 -6.76
N LEU A 146 -14.65 -5.47 -7.78
CA LEU A 146 -15.05 -5.47 -9.18
C LEU A 146 -15.06 -6.92 -9.68
N ASP A 147 -16.24 -7.39 -10.09
CA ASP A 147 -16.48 -8.66 -10.76
C ASP A 147 -16.86 -8.34 -12.22
N GLY A 148 -15.85 -8.30 -13.09
CA GLY A 148 -15.98 -7.79 -14.46
C GLY A 148 -16.48 -6.34 -14.51
N ASP A 149 -17.67 -6.14 -15.10
CA ASP A 149 -18.30 -4.82 -15.23
C ASP A 149 -19.08 -4.39 -13.95
N GLU A 150 -19.17 -5.24 -12.90
CA GLU A 150 -20.01 -4.98 -11.72
C GLU A 150 -19.20 -4.59 -10.48
N VAL A 151 -19.30 -3.31 -10.09
CA VAL A 151 -18.73 -2.74 -8.86
C VAL A 151 -19.69 -2.96 -7.68
N LYS A 152 -19.19 -3.50 -6.56
CA LYS A 152 -19.97 -3.72 -5.32
C LYS A 152 -19.17 -3.28 -4.09
N THR A 153 -19.79 -2.58 -3.14
CA THR A 153 -19.28 -2.52 -1.77
C THR A 153 -19.34 -3.91 -1.14
N VAL A 154 -18.22 -4.38 -0.59
CA VAL A 154 -18.09 -5.71 0.04
C VAL A 154 -17.76 -5.65 1.53
N ALA A 155 -17.09 -4.58 1.97
CA ALA A 155 -16.87 -4.30 3.38
C ALA A 155 -16.94 -2.80 3.65
N GLU A 156 -17.40 -2.44 4.85
CA GLU A 156 -17.39 -1.08 5.40
C GLU A 156 -16.72 -1.16 6.78
N PRO A 157 -15.39 -0.97 6.89
CA PRO A 157 -14.66 -1.15 8.14
C PRO A 157 -15.22 -0.30 9.28
N THR A 158 -15.82 -0.95 10.27
CA THR A 158 -16.71 -0.34 11.27
C THR A 158 -16.05 0.71 12.19
N GLU A 159 -14.73 0.69 12.33
CA GLU A 159 -13.93 1.68 13.07
C GLU A 159 -13.43 2.85 12.20
N ALA A 160 -13.48 2.75 10.87
CA ALA A 160 -12.81 3.70 9.99
C ALA A 160 -13.53 5.05 9.93
N ILE A 161 -12.77 6.15 9.89
CA ILE A 161 -13.35 7.48 9.71
C ILE A 161 -13.84 7.66 8.25
N ASP A 162 -15.07 8.14 8.11
CA ASP A 162 -15.52 8.73 6.84
C ASP A 162 -14.74 10.04 6.59
N ALA A 163 -13.87 10.04 5.58
CA ALA A 163 -13.13 11.22 5.13
C ALA A 163 -13.95 12.16 4.22
N GLY A 164 -15.13 11.74 3.77
CA GLY A 164 -15.93 12.47 2.79
C GLY A 164 -15.24 12.65 1.45
N SER A 165 -15.98 13.26 0.53
CA SER A 165 -15.56 13.55 -0.83
C SER A 165 -16.25 14.86 -1.25
N ILE A 166 -15.67 15.62 -2.17
CA ILE A 166 -16.47 16.62 -2.92
C ILE A 166 -17.34 15.88 -3.96
N GLU A 167 -18.34 16.55 -4.52
CA GLU A 167 -19.15 16.02 -5.63
C GLU A 167 -18.36 16.01 -6.96
N PRO A 168 -18.62 15.07 -7.89
CA PRO A 168 -18.04 15.12 -9.24
C PRO A 168 -18.48 16.39 -9.96
N GLY A 169 -17.57 16.96 -10.77
CA GLY A 169 -17.80 18.21 -11.51
C GLY A 169 -18.00 19.46 -10.65
N SER A 170 -17.71 19.41 -9.35
CA SER A 170 -17.91 20.54 -8.45
C SER A 170 -16.98 21.72 -8.76
N ASP A 171 -17.52 22.94 -8.76
CA ASP A 171 -16.76 24.20 -8.76
C ASP A 171 -16.08 24.50 -7.39
N GLU A 172 -16.39 23.75 -6.34
CA GLU A 172 -15.79 23.97 -5.02
C GLU A 172 -14.31 23.56 -5.00
N ARG A 173 -13.47 24.37 -4.33
CA ARG A 173 -12.03 24.09 -4.14
C ARG A 173 -11.65 24.18 -2.65
N PRO A 174 -12.10 23.23 -1.81
CA PRO A 174 -11.77 23.21 -0.39
C PRO A 174 -10.38 22.58 -0.15
N TRP A 175 -9.47 23.34 0.45
CA TRP A 175 -8.07 22.94 0.74
C TRP A 175 -7.89 21.60 1.52
N TRP A 176 -8.92 21.09 2.20
CA TRP A 176 -9.09 19.67 2.57
C TRP A 176 -10.59 19.30 2.61
N VAL A 177 -10.90 18.04 2.30
CA VAL A 177 -12.15 17.36 2.70
C VAL A 177 -12.12 16.96 4.19
N LYS A 178 -13.17 16.29 4.68
CA LYS A 178 -13.21 15.72 6.04
C LYS A 178 -12.07 14.68 6.22
N GLY A 179 -11.74 14.31 7.45
CA GLY A 179 -10.66 13.35 7.73
C GLY A 179 -9.21 13.82 7.45
N GLY A 180 -9.01 14.80 6.56
CA GLY A 180 -7.70 15.30 6.14
C GLY A 180 -7.11 14.42 5.02
N GLU A 181 -6.08 13.64 5.35
CA GLU A 181 -5.47 12.60 4.51
C GLU A 181 -5.79 11.17 4.98
N GLY A 182 -6.50 11.00 6.10
CA GLY A 182 -6.93 9.70 6.63
C GLY A 182 -8.21 9.16 5.98
N GLY A 183 -8.70 8.02 6.48
CA GLY A 183 -9.87 7.29 5.97
C GLY A 183 -9.57 5.80 5.82
N THR A 184 -10.31 5.08 4.97
CA THR A 184 -9.85 3.79 4.43
C THR A 184 -8.75 4.03 3.39
N LEU A 185 -7.55 3.50 3.62
CA LEU A 185 -6.35 3.74 2.81
C LEU A 185 -5.95 2.45 2.07
N GLY A 186 -4.79 1.86 2.37
CA GLY A 186 -4.24 0.74 1.62
C GLY A 186 -5.01 -0.59 1.74
N ILE A 187 -4.81 -1.48 0.77
CA ILE A 187 -5.41 -2.83 0.78
C ILE A 187 -4.46 -3.90 0.23
N ALA A 188 -4.47 -5.08 0.84
CA ALA A 188 -3.78 -6.27 0.37
C ALA A 188 -4.70 -7.49 0.39
N VAL A 189 -4.63 -8.34 -0.64
CA VAL A 189 -5.34 -9.63 -0.68
C VAL A 189 -4.45 -10.74 -0.13
N HIS A 190 -5.01 -11.68 0.65
CA HIS A 190 -4.26 -12.82 1.18
C HIS A 190 -3.64 -13.66 0.04
N PRO A 191 -2.36 -14.09 0.11
CA PRO A 191 -1.70 -14.76 -1.02
C PRO A 191 -2.33 -16.12 -1.43
N SER A 192 -3.09 -16.74 -0.52
CA SER A 192 -3.90 -17.95 -0.77
C SER A 192 -5.38 -17.71 -1.07
N TYR A 193 -5.81 -16.46 -1.26
CA TYR A 193 -7.21 -16.14 -1.60
C TYR A 193 -7.68 -16.97 -2.81
N PRO A 194 -8.89 -17.56 -2.79
CA PRO A 194 -9.99 -17.36 -1.83
C PRO A 194 -10.04 -18.31 -0.62
N ASP A 195 -8.96 -19.01 -0.25
CA ASP A 195 -8.94 -19.85 0.98
C ASP A 195 -7.70 -19.52 1.85
N PRO A 196 -7.82 -18.59 2.82
CA PRO A 196 -9.03 -17.87 3.25
C PRO A 196 -9.45 -16.71 2.32
N SER A 197 -10.73 -16.34 2.36
CA SER A 197 -11.32 -15.14 1.73
C SER A 197 -10.91 -13.83 2.43
N ARG A 198 -9.63 -13.67 2.75
CA ARG A 198 -9.12 -12.59 3.60
C ARG A 198 -8.51 -11.43 2.81
N ILE A 199 -8.84 -10.22 3.22
CA ILE A 199 -8.17 -8.97 2.83
C ILE A 199 -7.59 -8.29 4.08
N PHE A 200 -6.59 -7.45 3.89
CA PHE A 200 -6.00 -6.61 4.93
C PHE A 200 -6.15 -5.16 4.53
N VAL A 201 -6.69 -4.33 5.41
CA VAL A 201 -7.03 -2.93 5.11
C VAL A 201 -6.35 -2.02 6.12
N TYR A 202 -5.64 -1.00 5.62
CA TYR A 202 -5.12 0.10 6.42
C TYR A 202 -6.20 1.18 6.57
N TYR A 203 -6.51 1.63 7.77
CA TYR A 203 -7.48 2.71 7.98
C TYR A 203 -7.16 3.60 9.19
N THR A 204 -7.57 4.86 9.08
CA THR A 204 -7.57 5.83 10.20
C THR A 204 -8.85 5.65 11.02
N TYR A 205 -8.73 5.58 12.34
CA TYR A 205 -9.82 5.55 13.32
C TYR A 205 -9.63 6.63 14.39
N THR A 206 -10.59 6.75 15.30
CA THR A 206 -10.48 7.56 16.53
C THR A 206 -10.68 6.68 17.76
N ASN A 207 -9.87 6.87 18.80
CA ASN A 207 -10.04 6.18 20.08
C ASN A 207 -11.18 6.80 20.93
N ASP A 208 -11.42 6.25 22.13
CA ASP A 208 -12.45 6.73 23.08
C ASP A 208 -12.23 8.19 23.54
N ASP A 209 -11.02 8.74 23.39
CA ASP A 209 -10.62 10.11 23.76
C ASP A 209 -10.63 11.10 22.56
N ASP A 210 -11.17 10.70 21.39
CA ASP A 210 -11.22 11.46 20.11
C ASP A 210 -9.82 11.72 19.48
N GLU A 211 -8.81 10.96 19.89
CA GLU A 211 -7.47 11.00 19.29
C GLU A 211 -7.38 10.09 18.06
N LYS A 212 -6.66 10.54 17.03
CA LYS A 212 -6.52 9.82 15.76
C LYS A 212 -5.34 8.86 15.76
N TYR A 213 -5.60 7.65 15.30
CA TYR A 213 -4.60 6.61 15.03
C TYR A 213 -4.92 5.91 13.70
N ASN A 214 -3.95 5.20 13.15
CA ASN A 214 -4.15 4.28 12.04
C ASN A 214 -3.93 2.84 12.51
N LYS A 215 -4.60 1.88 11.85
CA LYS A 215 -4.36 0.46 12.05
C LYS A 215 -4.46 -0.33 10.74
N VAL A 216 -3.89 -1.52 10.73
CA VAL A 216 -4.07 -2.55 9.71
C VAL A 216 -4.80 -3.72 10.33
N SER A 217 -5.95 -4.08 9.77
CA SER A 217 -6.77 -5.22 10.24
C SER A 217 -7.11 -6.16 9.09
N GLY A 218 -7.22 -7.45 9.40
CA GLY A 218 -7.71 -8.48 8.48
C GLY A 218 -9.24 -8.58 8.52
N PHE A 219 -9.87 -8.72 7.36
CA PHE A 219 -11.32 -8.87 7.19
C PHE A 219 -11.64 -10.10 6.34
N ASP A 220 -12.72 -10.81 6.66
CA ASP A 220 -13.25 -11.92 5.88
C ASP A 220 -14.46 -11.45 5.06
N VAL A 221 -14.27 -11.34 3.74
CA VAL A 221 -15.27 -10.72 2.84
C VAL A 221 -16.47 -11.61 2.52
N ASP A 222 -16.41 -12.90 2.87
CA ASP A 222 -17.52 -13.86 2.70
C ASP A 222 -18.26 -14.14 4.03
N SER A 223 -17.89 -13.44 5.12
CA SER A 223 -18.53 -13.56 6.43
C SER A 223 -19.89 -12.85 6.53
N ASP A 224 -20.66 -13.15 7.58
CA ASP A 224 -21.94 -12.45 7.86
C ASP A 224 -21.75 -10.97 8.29
N GLU A 225 -20.52 -10.56 8.68
CA GLU A 225 -20.18 -9.20 9.14
C GLU A 225 -18.84 -8.71 8.54
N PRO A 226 -18.72 -8.51 7.21
CA PRO A 226 -17.44 -8.27 6.55
C PRO A 226 -16.80 -6.90 6.87
N GLY A 227 -17.54 -6.00 7.54
CA GLY A 227 -17.01 -4.74 8.11
C GLY A 227 -16.44 -4.87 9.53
N THR A 228 -16.55 -6.05 10.15
CA THR A 228 -15.95 -6.37 11.45
C THR A 228 -14.58 -7.04 11.22
N PRO A 229 -13.47 -6.55 11.80
CA PRO A 229 -12.17 -7.19 11.62
C PRO A 229 -12.13 -8.57 12.31
N VAL A 230 -11.52 -9.55 11.64
CA VAL A 230 -11.29 -10.90 12.19
C VAL A 230 -9.94 -11.01 12.93
N GLU A 231 -9.01 -10.10 12.65
CA GLU A 231 -7.75 -9.92 13.38
C GLU A 231 -7.22 -8.47 13.21
N THR A 232 -6.47 -7.97 14.19
CA THR A 232 -5.71 -6.72 14.06
C THR A 232 -4.23 -7.06 13.89
N VAL A 233 -3.60 -6.52 12.85
CA VAL A 233 -2.21 -6.84 12.45
C VAL A 233 -1.23 -5.82 13.05
N VAL A 234 -1.56 -4.54 12.95
CA VAL A 234 -0.82 -3.44 13.57
C VAL A 234 -1.84 -2.41 14.03
N ASP A 235 -1.82 -2.01 15.30
CA ASP A 235 -2.71 -0.99 15.85
C ASP A 235 -1.89 0.20 16.40
N GLU A 236 -2.57 1.29 16.78
CA GLU A 236 -2.00 2.49 17.41
C GLU A 236 -0.85 3.17 16.61
N ILE A 237 -0.82 3.02 15.28
CA ILE A 237 0.11 3.77 14.42
C ILE A 237 -0.25 5.27 14.52
N PRO A 238 0.67 6.18 14.87
CA PRO A 238 0.37 7.60 15.01
C PRO A 238 -0.25 8.21 13.75
N ALA A 239 -1.29 9.03 13.92
CA ALA A 239 -2.06 9.60 12.81
C ALA A 239 -2.38 11.09 13.00
N ASN A 240 -2.77 11.75 11.90
CA ASN A 240 -3.17 13.14 11.91
C ASN A 240 -4.15 13.45 10.76
N ASN A 241 -4.39 14.73 10.52
CA ASN A 241 -5.03 15.20 9.29
C ASN A 241 -4.08 15.15 8.07
N TYR A 242 -2.81 14.78 8.25
CA TYR A 242 -1.79 14.67 7.21
C TYR A 242 -0.71 13.64 7.63
N HIS A 243 0.08 13.16 6.67
CA HIS A 243 1.19 12.20 6.87
C HIS A 243 0.79 10.89 7.57
N ASN A 244 -0.28 10.25 7.09
CA ASN A 244 -0.72 8.95 7.62
C ASN A 244 0.01 7.75 7.00
N GLY A 245 0.94 7.94 6.05
CA GLY A 245 1.50 6.86 5.24
C GLY A 245 0.39 6.19 4.43
N GLY A 246 0.19 4.89 4.66
CA GLY A 246 -1.09 4.21 4.43
C GLY A 246 -1.06 3.02 3.50
N ARG A 247 0.08 2.67 2.89
CA ARG A 247 0.17 1.51 2.00
C ARG A 247 0.30 0.24 2.83
N VAL A 248 -0.43 -0.81 2.42
CA VAL A 248 -0.22 -2.18 2.89
C VAL A 248 -0.22 -3.12 1.69
N THR A 249 0.77 -4.02 1.59
CA THR A 249 0.91 -4.94 0.45
C THR A 249 1.77 -6.16 0.82
N PHE A 250 1.62 -7.27 0.09
CA PHE A 250 2.42 -8.48 0.27
C PHE A 250 3.69 -8.43 -0.58
N GLY A 251 4.86 -8.50 0.06
CA GLY A 251 6.14 -8.55 -0.64
C GLY A 251 6.49 -9.92 -1.24
N PRO A 252 7.63 -10.05 -1.93
CA PRO A 252 8.03 -11.27 -2.63
C PRO A 252 8.01 -12.56 -1.80
N ARG A 253 8.25 -12.47 -0.48
CA ARG A 253 8.19 -13.63 0.45
C ARG A 253 6.87 -13.75 1.22
N ASN A 254 5.79 -13.10 0.76
CA ASN A 254 4.45 -13.12 1.37
C ASN A 254 4.41 -12.64 2.84
N TYR A 255 5.31 -11.72 3.22
CA TYR A 255 5.14 -10.89 4.41
C TYR A 255 4.34 -9.63 4.04
N LEU A 256 3.53 -9.13 4.97
CA LEU A 256 2.90 -7.82 4.84
C LEU A 256 3.95 -6.74 5.09
N TRP A 257 3.95 -5.74 4.22
CA TRP A 257 4.72 -4.50 4.39
C TRP A 257 3.74 -3.36 4.60
N VAL A 258 4.04 -2.47 5.56
CA VAL A 258 3.15 -1.37 5.95
C VAL A 258 3.95 -0.07 5.97
N THR A 259 3.44 0.98 5.29
CA THR A 259 4.09 2.30 5.27
C THR A 259 3.42 3.26 6.26
N CYS A 260 4.19 3.79 7.21
CA CYS A 260 3.72 4.64 8.30
C CYS A 260 4.35 6.04 8.18
N GLY A 261 3.51 7.07 8.00
CA GLY A 261 3.98 8.45 8.01
C GLY A 261 4.29 8.95 9.42
N ASP A 262 4.84 10.17 9.54
CA ASP A 262 5.26 10.74 10.83
C ASP A 262 4.09 11.18 11.73
N GLY A 263 2.83 11.12 11.28
CA GLY A 263 1.66 11.56 12.05
C GLY A 263 1.69 13.04 12.43
N GLY A 264 2.47 13.87 11.72
CA GLY A 264 2.77 15.25 12.10
C GLY A 264 3.74 15.38 13.29
N GLN A 265 4.50 14.32 13.60
CA GLN A 265 5.48 14.24 14.69
C GLN A 265 6.88 13.91 14.14
N PRO A 266 7.57 14.85 13.46
CA PRO A 266 8.77 14.53 12.67
C PRO A 266 9.89 13.86 13.46
N GLU A 267 10.15 14.31 14.70
CA GLU A 267 11.19 13.75 15.57
C GLU A 267 10.94 12.26 15.92
N ALA A 268 9.68 11.80 15.91
CA ALA A 268 9.32 10.42 16.20
C ALA A 268 9.67 9.45 15.06
N ALA A 269 9.96 9.96 13.85
CA ALA A 269 10.51 9.15 12.76
C ALA A 269 11.87 8.54 13.13
N GLN A 270 12.68 9.27 13.91
CA GLN A 270 14.00 8.85 14.41
C GLN A 270 13.95 7.95 15.65
N ASP A 271 12.80 7.84 16.33
CA ASP A 271 12.61 6.94 17.48
C ASP A 271 12.25 5.52 17.01
N PRO A 272 13.12 4.51 17.16
CA PRO A 272 12.85 3.16 16.67
C PRO A 272 11.78 2.42 17.48
N GLY A 273 11.42 2.90 18.68
CA GLY A 273 10.30 2.39 19.49
C GLY A 273 8.93 2.95 19.07
N SER A 274 8.90 3.91 18.14
CA SER A 274 7.66 4.53 17.64
C SER A 274 7.29 4.03 16.24
N LEU A 275 6.01 3.75 16.01
CA LEU A 275 5.49 3.41 14.67
C LEU A 275 5.37 4.62 13.72
N ALA A 276 5.59 5.86 14.21
CA ALA A 276 5.64 7.04 13.34
C ALA A 276 6.87 7.02 12.44
N GLY A 277 6.70 7.33 11.15
CA GLY A 277 7.81 7.52 10.21
C GLY A 277 8.64 6.25 9.96
N LYS A 278 7.95 5.13 9.73
CA LYS A 278 8.51 3.78 9.58
C LYS A 278 8.03 3.09 8.30
N ILE A 279 8.77 2.08 7.87
CA ILE A 279 8.23 0.99 7.07
C ILE A 279 8.37 -0.28 7.89
N LEU A 280 7.25 -0.99 8.09
CA LEU A 280 7.16 -2.21 8.88
C LEU A 280 7.12 -3.43 7.96
N ARG A 281 7.58 -4.58 8.48
CA ARG A 281 7.47 -5.88 7.82
C ARG A 281 7.04 -6.96 8.82
N VAL A 282 5.86 -7.53 8.58
CA VAL A 282 5.13 -8.38 9.54
C VAL A 282 4.53 -9.64 8.88
N THR A 283 4.15 -10.62 9.68
CA THR A 283 3.27 -11.71 9.26
C THR A 283 1.82 -11.21 9.08
N PRO A 284 0.95 -11.96 8.40
CA PRO A 284 -0.50 -11.71 8.41
C PRO A 284 -1.11 -11.57 9.82
N SER A 285 -0.52 -12.25 10.81
CA SER A 285 -0.97 -12.22 12.21
C SER A 285 -0.36 -11.08 13.06
N GLY A 286 0.38 -10.15 12.45
CA GLY A 286 0.97 -8.99 13.14
C GLY A 286 2.32 -9.20 13.82
N GLU A 287 2.86 -10.42 13.79
CA GLU A 287 4.18 -10.73 14.35
C GLU A 287 5.32 -10.15 13.49
N PRO A 288 6.50 -9.85 14.07
CA PRO A 288 7.70 -9.51 13.30
C PRO A 288 8.01 -10.54 12.22
N ALA A 289 8.30 -10.09 11.00
CA ALA A 289 8.78 -11.01 9.97
C ALA A 289 10.20 -11.53 10.33
N PRO A 290 10.49 -12.84 10.13
CA PRO A 290 11.84 -13.39 10.20
C PRO A 290 12.86 -12.56 9.40
N ASP A 291 14.09 -12.54 9.90
CA ASP A 291 15.19 -11.72 9.39
C ASP A 291 14.88 -10.20 9.34
N ASN A 292 14.01 -9.69 10.21
CA ASN A 292 13.91 -8.24 10.49
C ASN A 292 15.22 -7.74 11.13
N PRO A 293 15.60 -6.47 10.89
CA PRO A 293 16.84 -5.91 11.41
C PRO A 293 16.79 -5.72 12.93
N ASP A 294 17.90 -6.02 13.60
CA ASP A 294 18.15 -5.57 14.97
C ASP A 294 18.63 -4.11 14.94
N ILE A 295 17.74 -3.19 15.32
CA ILE A 295 18.02 -1.75 15.41
C ILE A 295 18.10 -1.25 16.88
N GLY A 296 18.21 -2.17 17.85
CA GLY A 296 18.42 -1.90 19.27
C GLY A 296 17.31 -2.38 20.21
N ASP A 297 17.65 -2.57 21.50
CA ASP A 297 16.79 -3.19 22.52
C ASP A 297 15.45 -2.47 22.77
N ASP A 298 15.37 -1.16 22.52
CA ASP A 298 14.17 -0.32 22.74
C ASP A 298 13.28 -0.20 21.48
N ALA A 299 13.60 -0.89 20.39
CA ALA A 299 12.90 -0.80 19.11
C ALA A 299 11.65 -1.67 19.02
N ASP A 300 10.68 -1.29 18.16
CA ASP A 300 9.63 -2.22 17.74
C ASP A 300 10.22 -3.22 16.70
N PRO A 301 10.26 -4.54 16.99
CA PRO A 301 10.89 -5.54 16.14
C PRO A 301 10.20 -5.73 14.77
N ARG A 302 9.04 -5.09 14.54
CA ARG A 302 8.34 -5.07 13.24
C ARG A 302 8.92 -4.05 12.28
N VAL A 303 9.75 -3.11 12.74
CA VAL A 303 10.39 -2.08 11.89
C VAL A 303 11.39 -2.72 10.93
N PHE A 304 11.30 -2.33 9.65
CA PHE A 304 12.27 -2.68 8.61
C PHE A 304 13.19 -1.49 8.27
N THR A 305 12.63 -0.27 8.17
CA THR A 305 13.38 0.99 8.01
C THR A 305 12.69 2.13 8.76
N TYR A 306 13.46 3.17 9.11
CA TYR A 306 13.00 4.30 9.91
C TYR A 306 13.54 5.64 9.39
N GLY A 307 13.12 6.76 9.99
CA GLY A 307 13.45 8.09 9.50
C GLY A 307 12.65 8.49 8.26
N HIS A 308 11.41 8.04 8.14
CA HIS A 308 10.49 8.40 7.06
C HIS A 308 9.51 9.53 7.46
N ARG A 309 9.06 10.31 6.49
CA ARG A 309 8.10 11.41 6.58
C ARG A 309 6.68 11.00 6.24
N ASN A 310 6.45 10.51 5.02
CA ASN A 310 5.13 10.08 4.53
C ASN A 310 5.24 9.15 3.31
N PRO A 311 5.71 7.90 3.49
CA PRO A 311 5.81 6.90 2.43
C PRO A 311 4.41 6.43 1.99
N GLN A 312 4.10 6.51 0.69
CA GLN A 312 2.75 6.18 0.15
C GLN A 312 2.74 5.15 -0.99
N GLY A 313 3.91 4.67 -1.42
CA GLY A 313 4.08 3.50 -2.29
C GLY A 313 5.28 2.68 -1.87
N ILE A 314 5.21 1.37 -2.07
CA ILE A 314 6.32 0.43 -1.95
C ILE A 314 6.17 -0.63 -3.04
N VAL A 315 7.27 -0.97 -3.69
CA VAL A 315 7.39 -1.96 -4.79
C VAL A 315 8.66 -2.78 -4.60
N TRP A 316 8.87 -3.77 -5.45
CA TRP A 316 10.11 -4.54 -5.51
C TRP A 316 10.67 -4.57 -6.93
N LEU A 317 11.99 -4.47 -7.06
CA LEU A 317 12.68 -4.83 -8.30
C LEU A 317 12.60 -6.35 -8.50
N PRO A 318 12.79 -6.89 -9.72
CA PRO A 318 12.65 -8.32 -10.01
C PRO A 318 13.66 -9.22 -9.28
N ASP A 319 14.76 -8.66 -8.77
CA ASP A 319 15.70 -9.36 -7.88
C ASP A 319 15.24 -9.43 -6.40
N GLY A 320 14.08 -8.84 -6.06
CA GLY A 320 13.51 -8.77 -4.72
C GLY A 320 13.89 -7.51 -3.92
N THR A 321 14.65 -6.57 -4.47
CA THR A 321 15.04 -5.32 -3.80
C THR A 321 13.82 -4.41 -3.56
N PRO A 322 13.45 -4.11 -2.30
CA PRO A 322 12.36 -3.18 -2.00
C PRO A 322 12.72 -1.72 -2.33
N VAL A 323 11.75 -0.97 -2.87
CA VAL A 323 11.86 0.45 -3.22
C VAL A 323 10.59 1.19 -2.80
N ASN A 324 10.69 2.36 -2.14
CA ASN A 324 9.55 3.17 -1.71
C ASN A 324 9.45 4.52 -2.45
N SER A 325 8.25 5.10 -2.45
CA SER A 325 7.98 6.49 -2.88
C SER A 325 7.45 7.32 -1.71
N GLU A 326 7.83 8.61 -1.67
CA GLU A 326 7.66 9.42 -0.46
C GLU A 326 7.40 10.92 -0.71
N HIS A 327 6.52 11.52 0.10
CA HIS A 327 6.25 12.97 0.06
C HIS A 327 7.25 13.75 0.94
N GLY A 328 7.92 14.73 0.36
CA GLY A 328 8.95 15.53 1.01
C GLY A 328 8.48 16.85 1.63
N PRO A 329 9.37 17.55 2.35
CA PRO A 329 9.11 18.89 2.88
C PRO A 329 9.11 19.98 1.78
N THR A 330 7.93 20.21 1.19
CA THR A 330 7.67 21.26 0.17
C THR A 330 8.46 21.04 -1.11
N GLY A 331 8.18 19.93 -1.79
CA GLY A 331 9.12 19.27 -2.70
C GLY A 331 10.14 18.46 -1.89
N ARG A 332 11.25 18.07 -2.53
CA ARG A 332 12.14 16.99 -2.02
C ARG A 332 11.36 15.70 -1.80
N ASP A 333 10.41 15.43 -2.68
CA ASP A 333 9.75 14.14 -2.75
C ASP A 333 10.76 13.11 -3.25
N GLU A 334 10.70 11.89 -2.73
CA GLU A 334 11.79 10.92 -2.87
C GLU A 334 11.34 9.57 -3.41
N ILE A 335 12.29 8.86 -4.01
CA ILE A 335 12.24 7.43 -4.26
C ILE A 335 13.49 6.84 -3.62
N ASN A 336 13.35 5.80 -2.80
CA ASN A 336 14.46 5.20 -2.04
C ASN A 336 14.50 3.69 -2.21
N ARG A 337 15.69 3.10 -2.34
CA ARG A 337 15.90 1.68 -2.07
C ARG A 337 15.84 1.46 -0.56
N LEU A 338 15.18 0.40 -0.11
CA LEU A 338 15.10 0.07 1.32
C LEU A 338 16.14 -0.99 1.70
N VAL A 339 17.05 -0.64 2.61
CA VAL A 339 18.05 -1.54 3.19
C VAL A 339 17.64 -1.89 4.63
N PRO A 340 17.69 -3.17 5.07
CA PRO A 340 17.20 -3.55 6.40
C PRO A 340 17.95 -2.83 7.52
N GLY A 341 17.22 -2.01 8.29
CA GLY A 341 17.72 -1.27 9.45
C GLY A 341 18.26 0.13 9.15
N ASP A 342 18.27 0.55 7.88
CA ASP A 342 18.78 1.86 7.49
C ASP A 342 17.80 3.01 7.84
N ASN A 343 18.38 4.22 7.91
CA ASN A 343 17.74 5.45 8.35
C ASN A 343 17.62 6.46 7.19
N TYR A 344 16.39 6.83 6.85
CA TYR A 344 16.03 7.67 5.70
C TYR A 344 15.96 9.16 6.05
N SER A 345 16.63 9.55 7.14
CA SER A 345 17.04 10.91 7.49
C SER A 345 15.99 11.93 7.92
N TRP A 346 14.69 11.69 7.72
CA TRP A 346 13.68 12.67 8.18
C TRP A 346 13.69 12.77 9.72
N PRO A 347 13.75 13.98 10.32
CA PRO A 347 13.69 15.31 9.70
C PRO A 347 15.04 16.03 9.52
N GLU A 348 16.16 15.37 9.81
CA GLU A 348 17.50 15.95 9.87
C GLU A 348 18.09 16.29 8.49
N VAL A 349 17.95 15.39 7.52
CA VAL A 349 18.31 15.60 6.11
C VAL A 349 17.10 15.31 5.23
N PHE A 350 17.06 15.98 4.08
CA PHE A 350 16.03 15.88 3.03
C PHE A 350 16.47 16.62 1.75
N LYS A 351 17.78 16.88 1.61
CA LYS A 351 18.36 17.81 0.63
C LYS A 351 19.54 17.17 -0.06
N PRO A 352 19.58 17.09 -1.41
CA PRO A 352 20.71 16.58 -2.17
C PRO A 352 22.07 17.13 -1.69
N GLU A 353 22.19 18.44 -1.47
CA GLU A 353 23.47 19.05 -1.06
C GLU A 353 23.96 18.68 0.36
N ASN A 354 23.16 17.94 1.14
CA ASN A 354 23.43 17.58 2.53
C ASN A 354 23.59 16.06 2.79
N TYR A 355 23.29 15.18 1.83
CA TYR A 355 23.47 13.72 2.03
C TYR A 355 24.94 13.27 2.11
N PRO A 356 25.89 13.82 1.32
CA PRO A 356 27.30 13.43 1.41
C PRO A 356 27.88 13.61 2.82
N GLU A 357 28.58 12.57 3.31
CA GLU A 357 29.14 12.49 4.67
C GLU A 357 28.11 12.55 5.84
N SER A 358 26.80 12.51 5.57
CA SER A 358 25.76 12.62 6.62
C SER A 358 25.62 11.40 7.54
N GLY A 359 25.81 10.19 6.99
CA GLY A 359 25.60 8.92 7.70
C GLY A 359 24.18 8.34 7.58
N PHE A 360 23.28 9.00 6.83
CA PHE A 360 21.95 8.47 6.49
C PHE A 360 21.95 7.77 5.12
N HIS A 361 20.91 6.98 4.85
CA HIS A 361 20.70 6.37 3.53
C HIS A 361 20.26 7.44 2.51
N PRO A 362 20.97 7.58 1.37
CA PRO A 362 20.62 8.58 0.36
C PRO A 362 19.53 8.09 -0.62
N PRO A 363 18.66 8.98 -1.11
CA PRO A 363 17.60 8.64 -2.07
C PRO A 363 18.13 8.24 -3.46
N LEU A 364 17.39 7.40 -4.17
CA LEU A 364 17.60 7.13 -5.61
C LEU A 364 17.29 8.37 -6.46
N PHE A 365 16.33 9.18 -6.00
CA PHE A 365 15.85 10.40 -6.66
C PHE A 365 15.20 11.33 -5.63
N ASN A 366 15.44 12.63 -5.73
CA ASN A 366 14.86 13.68 -4.88
C ASN A 366 14.45 14.87 -5.77
N THR A 367 13.19 15.32 -5.69
CA THR A 367 12.64 16.36 -6.60
C THR A 367 13.14 17.79 -6.33
N GLY A 368 13.95 18.00 -5.29
CA GLY A 368 14.61 19.26 -4.98
C GLY A 368 13.67 20.43 -4.69
N GLY A 369 13.48 21.33 -5.67
CA GLY A 369 12.67 22.53 -5.51
C GLY A 369 11.16 22.34 -5.70
N GLN A 370 10.76 21.24 -6.33
CA GLN A 370 9.43 21.05 -6.92
C GLN A 370 8.66 19.93 -6.21
N SER A 371 7.36 20.12 -6.00
CA SER A 371 6.47 19.05 -5.53
C SER A 371 5.96 18.25 -6.73
N LEU A 372 6.20 16.94 -6.73
CA LEU A 372 5.48 15.97 -7.55
C LEU A 372 4.38 15.27 -6.74
N ALA A 373 4.60 15.11 -5.43
CA ALA A 373 3.75 14.41 -4.46
C ALA A 373 3.44 12.96 -4.90
N PRO A 374 4.45 12.07 -4.91
CA PRO A 374 4.39 10.71 -5.42
C PRO A 374 3.61 9.78 -4.48
N THR A 375 2.95 8.77 -5.04
CA THR A 375 2.01 7.93 -4.31
C THR A 375 2.15 6.46 -4.66
N GLY A 376 1.03 5.74 -4.77
CA GLY A 376 1.00 4.35 -5.17
C GLY A 376 1.74 4.12 -6.47
N SER A 377 2.47 3.02 -6.50
CA SER A 377 3.53 2.75 -7.46
C SER A 377 3.53 1.28 -7.83
N LEU A 378 3.96 1.02 -9.06
CA LEU A 378 4.09 -0.29 -9.67
C LEU A 378 5.49 -0.42 -10.26
N PHE A 379 6.21 -1.53 -10.02
CA PHE A 379 7.33 -1.88 -10.88
C PHE A 379 6.80 -2.80 -11.99
N TYR A 380 6.67 -2.29 -13.22
CA TYR A 380 5.92 -2.99 -14.25
C TYR A 380 6.74 -4.12 -14.90
N THR A 381 6.25 -5.35 -14.77
CA THR A 381 6.89 -6.58 -15.26
C THR A 381 6.15 -7.22 -16.45
N GLY A 382 4.91 -6.81 -16.70
CA GLY A 382 4.08 -7.27 -17.83
C GLY A 382 4.56 -6.87 -19.24
N ASP A 383 3.84 -7.34 -20.26
CA ASP A 383 4.16 -7.14 -21.69
C ASP A 383 3.10 -6.37 -22.50
N GLU A 384 1.95 -6.02 -21.89
CA GLU A 384 0.86 -5.29 -22.58
C GLU A 384 1.18 -3.79 -22.76
N VAL A 385 2.09 -3.22 -21.96
CA VAL A 385 2.61 -1.84 -22.11
C VAL A 385 4.17 -1.82 -22.19
N PRO A 386 4.79 -2.31 -23.29
CA PRO A 386 6.24 -2.51 -23.38
C PRO A 386 7.12 -1.27 -23.10
N ALA A 387 6.61 -0.06 -23.34
CA ALA A 387 7.33 1.18 -23.05
C ALA A 387 7.56 1.43 -21.55
N LEU A 388 6.80 0.77 -20.68
CA LEU A 388 6.93 0.88 -19.22
C LEU A 388 7.63 -0.33 -18.57
N LYS A 389 7.87 -1.43 -19.30
CA LYS A 389 8.45 -2.66 -18.73
C LYS A 389 9.81 -2.41 -18.08
N ASN A 390 10.07 -3.07 -16.95
CA ASN A 390 11.23 -2.94 -16.08
C ASN A 390 11.48 -1.49 -15.61
N ARG A 391 10.40 -0.78 -15.24
CA ARG A 391 10.43 0.58 -14.66
C ARG A 391 9.42 0.72 -13.54
N MET A 392 9.73 1.60 -12.59
CA MET A 392 8.79 2.03 -11.55
C MET A 392 7.90 3.14 -12.11
N VAL A 393 6.58 2.92 -12.09
CA VAL A 393 5.55 3.87 -12.51
C VAL A 393 4.82 4.34 -11.26
N THR A 394 4.74 5.65 -11.04
CA THR A 394 4.26 6.25 -9.78
C THR A 394 3.25 7.36 -10.05
N GLY A 395 2.12 7.35 -9.32
CA GLY A 395 1.12 8.42 -9.39
C GLY A 395 1.59 9.71 -8.74
N GLY A 396 1.53 10.84 -9.46
CA GLY A 396 1.80 12.19 -8.93
C GLY A 396 0.51 12.96 -8.64
N LEU A 397 0.33 13.39 -7.38
CA LEU A 397 -0.87 14.14 -6.97
C LEU A 397 -0.81 15.61 -7.37
N ILE A 398 0.17 16.36 -6.85
CA ILE A 398 0.27 17.81 -7.06
C ILE A 398 0.73 18.12 -8.49
N SER A 399 1.50 17.20 -9.09
CA SER A 399 1.95 17.33 -10.48
C SER A 399 1.00 16.76 -11.53
N GLN A 400 -0.14 16.19 -11.11
CA GLN A 400 -1.23 15.70 -11.97
C GLN A 400 -0.77 14.85 -13.17
N GLN A 401 0.16 13.91 -12.93
CA GLN A 401 0.86 13.16 -13.97
C GLN A 401 1.37 11.81 -13.45
N LEU A 402 1.86 10.96 -14.34
CA LEU A 402 2.65 9.78 -14.00
C LEU A 402 4.15 10.11 -14.00
N LEU A 403 4.87 9.61 -13.01
CA LEU A 403 6.33 9.52 -13.01
C LEU A 403 6.70 8.13 -13.54
N VAL A 404 7.74 8.05 -14.38
CA VAL A 404 8.29 6.79 -14.88
C VAL A 404 9.79 6.77 -14.62
N THR A 405 10.17 6.05 -13.58
CA THR A 405 11.54 5.96 -13.06
C THR A 405 12.19 4.67 -13.57
N THR A 406 13.22 4.83 -14.41
CA THR A 406 14.08 3.73 -14.83
C THR A 406 15.26 3.64 -13.85
N VAL A 407 15.28 2.58 -13.04
CA VAL A 407 16.36 2.27 -12.09
C VAL A 407 17.46 1.49 -12.84
N THR A 408 18.72 1.86 -12.63
CA THR A 408 19.90 1.30 -13.31
C THR A 408 20.99 1.01 -12.29
N PRO A 409 21.63 -0.17 -12.25
CA PRO A 409 22.75 -0.44 -11.34
C PRO A 409 23.92 0.54 -11.55
N GLN A 410 24.63 0.86 -10.46
CA GLN A 410 25.65 1.91 -10.43
C GLN A 410 26.76 1.65 -11.47
N GLY A 411 27.03 2.66 -12.30
CA GLY A 411 27.99 2.56 -13.41
C GLY A 411 27.49 1.82 -14.66
N GLY A 412 26.22 1.43 -14.72
CA GLY A 412 25.57 0.94 -15.95
C GLY A 412 25.31 2.04 -16.99
N ASP A 413 24.97 1.64 -18.22
CA ASP A 413 24.53 2.58 -19.27
C ASP A 413 23.11 3.09 -18.98
N LEU A 414 23.00 4.37 -18.62
CA LEU A 414 21.71 5.02 -18.33
C LEU A 414 20.83 5.16 -19.60
N PRO A 415 19.49 5.14 -19.46
CA PRO A 415 18.57 5.38 -20.57
C PRO A 415 18.63 6.83 -21.09
N PRO A 416 18.02 7.12 -22.25
CA PRO A 416 18.06 8.44 -22.86
C PRO A 416 17.42 9.53 -21.99
N ALA A 417 18.21 10.51 -21.58
CA ALA A 417 17.75 11.72 -20.87
C ALA A 417 16.94 12.70 -21.74
N GLU A 418 16.63 12.36 -23.00
CA GLU A 418 15.77 13.18 -23.85
C GLU A 418 14.36 13.25 -23.24
N ASN A 419 13.91 14.48 -22.96
CA ASN A 419 12.66 14.79 -22.24
C ASN A 419 12.52 14.10 -20.87
N ALA A 420 13.64 13.73 -20.22
CA ALA A 420 13.62 13.34 -18.81
C ALA A 420 13.32 14.56 -17.93
N TYR A 421 12.63 14.31 -16.82
CA TYR A 421 12.51 15.26 -15.70
C TYR A 421 13.87 15.44 -15.01
N ASP A 422 14.56 14.32 -14.74
CA ASP A 422 15.94 14.32 -14.24
C ASP A 422 16.68 13.02 -14.63
N GLN A 423 18.02 13.09 -14.62
CA GLN A 423 18.92 11.94 -14.73
C GLN A 423 19.94 12.02 -13.59
N VAL A 424 19.67 11.26 -12.53
CA VAL A 424 20.39 11.31 -11.26
C VAL A 424 21.78 10.68 -11.43
N THR A 425 22.81 11.53 -11.36
CA THR A 425 24.22 11.13 -11.44
C THR A 425 25.07 11.88 -10.40
N GLY A 426 24.46 12.23 -9.26
CA GLY A 426 25.11 12.96 -8.18
C GLY A 426 25.89 12.04 -7.23
N ASP A 427 26.78 12.63 -6.44
CA ASP A 427 27.45 11.98 -5.29
C ASP A 427 26.59 12.03 -4.01
N TRP A 428 25.33 12.46 -4.13
CA TRP A 428 24.34 12.56 -3.05
C TRP A 428 23.27 11.47 -3.07
N SER A 429 23.20 10.67 -4.13
CA SER A 429 22.18 9.62 -4.30
C SER A 429 22.67 8.25 -3.83
N ASP A 430 21.78 7.27 -3.92
CA ASP A 430 22.03 5.83 -3.76
C ASP A 430 23.37 5.34 -4.37
N ASP A 431 24.02 4.39 -3.69
CA ASP A 431 25.35 3.88 -4.03
C ASP A 431 25.36 2.62 -4.90
N GLU A 432 24.27 1.83 -4.92
CA GLU A 432 24.13 0.61 -5.73
C GLU A 432 23.34 0.85 -7.03
N TYR A 433 22.50 1.89 -7.09
CA TYR A 433 21.68 2.23 -8.26
C TYR A 433 21.60 3.74 -8.53
N VAL A 434 21.26 4.09 -9.76
CA VAL A 434 20.99 5.45 -10.24
C VAL A 434 19.68 5.49 -11.03
N ALA A 435 19.00 6.63 -11.02
CA ALA A 435 17.68 6.80 -11.62
C ALA A 435 17.68 7.75 -12.82
N THR A 436 16.91 7.43 -13.85
CA THR A 436 16.42 8.42 -14.82
C THR A 436 14.90 8.47 -14.75
N VAL A 437 14.37 9.67 -14.53
CA VAL A 437 12.94 9.90 -14.32
C VAL A 437 12.38 10.65 -15.51
N HIS A 438 11.39 10.06 -16.18
CA HIS A 438 10.53 10.75 -17.15
C HIS A 438 9.17 11.03 -16.50
N THR A 439 8.40 11.95 -17.06
CA THR A 439 6.97 12.12 -16.69
C THR A 439 6.08 12.11 -17.91
N THR A 440 4.83 11.68 -17.74
CA THR A 440 3.87 11.46 -18.83
C THR A 440 2.43 11.63 -18.34
N MET A 441 1.47 11.76 -19.27
CA MET A 441 0.04 11.96 -18.99
C MET A 441 -0.27 13.19 -18.12
N GLN A 442 0.51 14.27 -18.28
CA GLN A 442 0.37 15.48 -17.48
C GLN A 442 -0.97 16.19 -17.76
N ASP A 443 -1.72 16.44 -16.70
CA ASP A 443 -3.05 17.07 -16.69
C ASP A 443 -4.11 16.28 -17.48
N GLU A 444 -3.85 15.03 -17.88
CA GLU A 444 -4.81 14.17 -18.61
C GLU A 444 -5.80 13.46 -17.68
N LEU A 445 -5.33 13.02 -16.51
CA LEU A 445 -6.12 12.33 -15.48
C LEU A 445 -6.30 13.17 -14.19
N GLY A 446 -5.63 14.32 -14.10
CA GLY A 446 -5.54 15.07 -12.84
C GLY A 446 -4.66 14.33 -11.82
N ARG A 447 -5.05 14.40 -10.54
CA ARG A 447 -4.31 13.84 -9.40
C ARG A 447 -4.31 12.32 -9.46
N VAL A 448 -3.14 11.69 -9.68
CA VAL A 448 -3.02 10.22 -9.71
C VAL A 448 -2.61 9.66 -8.33
N ARG A 449 -3.25 8.58 -7.90
CA ARG A 449 -3.18 8.03 -6.52
C ARG A 449 -2.50 6.66 -6.41
N HIS A 450 -2.77 5.77 -7.35
CA HIS A 450 -2.17 4.44 -7.41
C HIS A 450 -2.10 3.96 -8.85
N VAL A 451 -1.14 3.08 -9.09
CA VAL A 451 -0.84 2.42 -10.36
C VAL A 451 -0.61 0.95 -10.02
N GLU A 452 -1.30 0.03 -10.68
CA GLU A 452 -1.30 -1.40 -10.32
C GLU A 452 -1.28 -2.31 -11.55
N GLN A 453 -0.71 -3.51 -11.44
CA GLN A 453 -0.64 -4.52 -12.50
C GLN A 453 -1.61 -5.68 -12.20
N SER A 454 -2.44 -6.06 -13.18
CA SER A 454 -3.28 -7.26 -13.06
C SER A 454 -2.49 -8.55 -13.33
N PRO A 455 -2.98 -9.72 -12.89
CA PRO A 455 -2.37 -11.01 -13.22
C PRO A 455 -2.26 -11.34 -14.72
N ASP A 456 -3.06 -10.69 -15.59
CA ASP A 456 -2.96 -10.79 -17.06
C ASP A 456 -1.96 -9.78 -17.66
N GLY A 457 -1.35 -8.89 -16.85
CA GLY A 457 -0.31 -7.93 -17.25
C GLY A 457 -0.83 -6.56 -17.71
N GLU A 458 -2.11 -6.26 -17.56
CA GLU A 458 -2.68 -4.93 -17.86
C GLU A 458 -2.42 -3.94 -16.71
N ILE A 459 -2.22 -2.65 -17.01
CA ILE A 459 -1.97 -1.60 -16.00
C ILE A 459 -3.26 -0.84 -15.70
N TYR A 460 -3.54 -0.64 -14.40
CA TYR A 460 -4.69 0.08 -13.89
C TYR A 460 -4.26 1.29 -13.08
N VAL A 461 -5.04 2.36 -13.12
CA VAL A 461 -4.75 3.63 -12.45
C VAL A 461 -6.02 4.23 -11.84
N ILE A 462 -5.91 4.81 -10.65
CA ILE A 462 -7.00 5.55 -9.98
C ILE A 462 -6.65 7.02 -9.74
N THR A 463 -7.65 7.89 -9.90
CA THR A 463 -7.55 9.34 -9.62
C THR A 463 -7.96 9.69 -8.20
N SER A 464 -7.60 10.89 -7.75
CA SER A 464 -7.85 11.42 -6.40
C SER A 464 -8.19 12.92 -6.49
N ASN A 465 -8.93 13.30 -7.53
CA ASN A 465 -9.41 14.64 -7.82
C ASN A 465 -10.49 15.11 -6.82
N ARG A 466 -11.22 14.19 -6.18
CA ARG A 466 -12.27 14.55 -5.21
C ARG A 466 -11.77 14.73 -3.76
N ASP A 467 -10.45 14.71 -3.53
CA ASP A 467 -9.83 14.98 -2.22
C ASP A 467 -9.81 16.46 -1.78
N GLY A 468 -10.37 17.35 -2.62
CA GLY A 468 -10.43 18.80 -2.41
C GLY A 468 -9.24 19.59 -2.97
N ARG A 469 -8.11 18.90 -3.27
CA ARG A 469 -6.83 19.52 -3.66
C ARG A 469 -6.56 19.47 -5.18
N ALA A 470 -7.60 19.30 -5.99
CA ALA A 470 -7.51 19.33 -7.45
C ALA A 470 -7.40 20.77 -8.00
N GLU A 471 -6.63 20.92 -9.08
CA GLU A 471 -6.43 22.19 -9.76
C GLU A 471 -6.84 22.11 -11.25
N GLY A 472 -6.99 23.27 -11.90
CA GLY A 472 -7.43 23.34 -13.29
C GLY A 472 -8.87 22.87 -13.48
N GLU A 473 -9.07 21.97 -14.46
CA GLU A 473 -10.39 21.47 -14.87
C GLU A 473 -10.94 20.34 -13.97
N PHE A 474 -10.16 19.89 -12.97
CA PHE A 474 -10.52 18.80 -12.06
C PHE A 474 -11.15 19.30 -10.74
N PRO A 475 -12.11 18.56 -10.15
CA PRO A 475 -12.72 17.32 -10.64
C PRO A 475 -13.69 17.56 -11.80
N THR A 476 -13.74 16.61 -12.73
CA THR A 476 -14.69 16.56 -13.84
C THR A 476 -15.99 15.86 -13.42
N GLU A 477 -17.04 15.92 -14.25
CA GLU A 477 -18.35 15.24 -14.02
C GLU A 477 -18.26 13.70 -13.91
N ARG A 478 -17.07 13.10 -14.01
CA ARG A 478 -16.83 11.64 -14.00
C ARG A 478 -15.90 11.17 -12.90
N ASP A 479 -15.26 12.09 -12.18
CA ASP A 479 -14.25 11.78 -11.18
C ASP A 479 -14.84 11.16 -9.89
N ASP A 480 -14.07 10.44 -9.08
CA ASP A 480 -12.77 9.87 -9.44
C ASP A 480 -12.98 8.62 -10.31
N VAL A 481 -11.98 8.27 -11.11
CA VAL A 481 -12.06 7.21 -12.12
C VAL A 481 -11.09 6.08 -11.82
N LEU A 482 -11.50 4.86 -12.19
CA LEU A 482 -10.59 3.75 -12.48
C LEU A 482 -10.39 3.70 -13.99
N VAL A 483 -9.13 3.69 -14.44
CA VAL A 483 -8.76 3.58 -15.85
C VAL A 483 -7.79 2.42 -16.07
N ARG A 484 -7.84 1.81 -17.25
CA ARG A 484 -6.77 0.95 -17.78
C ARG A 484 -5.86 1.78 -18.69
N LEU A 485 -4.55 1.64 -18.52
CA LEU A 485 -3.58 2.21 -19.47
C LEU A 485 -3.30 1.22 -20.61
N THR A 486 -3.14 1.77 -21.81
CA THR A 486 -2.79 1.06 -23.05
C THR A 486 -1.73 1.83 -23.82
N GLN A 487 -1.13 1.21 -24.84
CA GLN A 487 -0.07 1.80 -25.65
C GLN A 487 -0.42 1.80 -27.15
N GLN A 488 -0.07 2.86 -27.88
CA GLN A 488 -0.11 2.92 -29.36
C GLN A 488 1.26 2.69 -30.02
#